data_AF-A0A947Z8G3-F1
#
_entry.id   AF-A0A947Z8G3-F1
#
_cell.length_a   1.000
_cell.length_b   1.000
_cell.length_c   1.000
_cell.angle_alpha   90.00
_cell.angle_beta   90.00
_cell.angle_gamma   90.00
#
_symmetry.space_group_name_H-M   'P 1'
#
loop_
_entity.id
_entity.type
_entity.pdbx_description
1 polymer ?
#
loop_
_entity_poly.entity_id
_entity_poly.type
_entity_poly.pdbx_seq_one_letter_code
_entity_poly.pdbx_strand_id
1 'polypeptide(L)'
;MEIKTRFITRSITVILPSFLIIVGIFAIPYMNYKFLTTDSFLLKLGANLGGIVALIALIAITNPMFVAVARMKRGRFALDGSLIKWKAYFGANEIDLTQGHTAMISSGPGIRAPQSTSVNILTEKLNVNICLPVMERTEAVADFPEDSFIQPLSIPPKEGSGGYILESDNQDHKALFTALLKAAWQHRDTNFAHQAFLLFPWDKKPSPEVTCIQKITDASSIDKYRKEAFTTLADYMWVQPDYVLLLHKEEYFLLPVGHISAKVVSKSGVAGTTARIEFSDVLEFKGLDINGKEITLIVETLKGVSNIMSIDAYKQNFLLDYIRKATA
;
A
#
# COMPACT_ATOMS: atom_id res chain seq x y z
N MET A 1 -10.60 -26.78 -1.85
CA MET A 1 -11.87 -26.42 -2.54
C MET A 1 -11.56 -25.49 -3.71
N GLU A 2 -12.05 -25.76 -4.92
CA GLU A 2 -11.81 -24.95 -6.13
C GLU A 2 -13.14 -24.37 -6.65
N ILE A 3 -13.14 -23.08 -7.00
CA ILE A 3 -14.28 -22.38 -7.60
C ILE A 3 -13.90 -21.70 -8.92
N LYS A 4 -14.90 -21.48 -9.77
CA LYS A 4 -14.78 -20.63 -10.97
C LYS A 4 -15.48 -19.31 -10.69
N THR A 5 -14.74 -18.21 -10.83
CA THR A 5 -15.26 -16.90 -10.46
C THR A 5 -14.78 -15.81 -11.41
N ARG A 6 -15.35 -14.60 -11.30
CA ARG A 6 -15.02 -13.49 -12.20
C ARG A 6 -13.62 -12.95 -11.87
N PHE A 7 -12.84 -12.68 -12.91
CA PHE A 7 -11.50 -12.12 -12.79
C PHE A 7 -11.38 -10.82 -13.57
N ILE A 8 -11.08 -9.72 -12.87
CA ILE A 8 -10.88 -8.39 -13.48
C ILE A 8 -9.39 -8.12 -13.61
N THR A 9 -8.94 -7.80 -14.82
CA THR A 9 -7.51 -7.57 -15.10
C THR A 9 -7.16 -6.09 -15.02
N ARG A 10 -6.14 -5.77 -14.22
CA ARG A 10 -5.59 -4.41 -14.08
C ARG A 10 -5.20 -3.78 -15.41
N SER A 11 -4.71 -4.58 -16.36
CA SER A 11 -4.30 -4.10 -17.68
C SER A 11 -5.44 -3.43 -18.47
N ILE A 12 -6.67 -3.92 -18.30
CA ILE A 12 -7.84 -3.37 -19.02
C ILE A 12 -8.45 -2.20 -18.24
N THR A 13 -8.47 -2.27 -16.91
CA THR A 13 -9.15 -1.27 -16.07
C THR A 13 -8.27 -0.08 -15.69
N VAL A 14 -6.94 -0.20 -15.79
CA VAL A 14 -5.99 0.85 -15.37
C VAL A 14 -4.98 1.15 -16.47
N ILE A 15 -4.23 0.14 -16.95
CA ILE A 15 -3.10 0.40 -17.87
C ILE A 15 -3.59 0.96 -19.19
N LEU A 16 -4.61 0.35 -19.81
CA LEU A 16 -5.14 0.80 -21.10
C LEU A 16 -5.74 2.21 -21.02
N PRO A 17 -6.62 2.55 -20.06
CA PRO A 17 -7.08 3.93 -19.88
C PRO A 17 -5.94 4.93 -19.65
N SER A 18 -4.97 4.61 -18.77
CA SER A 18 -3.82 5.48 -18.52
C SER A 18 -2.97 5.67 -19.78
N PHE A 19 -2.74 4.62 -20.55
CA PHE A 19 -2.02 4.70 -21.82
C PHE A 19 -2.76 5.59 -22.83
N LEU A 20 -4.08 5.47 -22.94
CA LEU A 20 -4.89 6.34 -23.80
C LEU A 20 -4.83 7.82 -23.37
N ILE A 21 -4.82 8.09 -22.05
CA ILE A 21 -4.60 9.45 -21.53
C ILE A 21 -3.24 9.97 -21.96
N ILE A 22 -2.18 9.21 -21.72
CA ILE A 22 -0.80 9.59 -22.04
C ILE A 22 -0.68 9.87 -23.54
N VAL A 23 -1.12 8.93 -24.37
CA VAL A 23 -1.10 9.10 -25.83
C VAL A 23 -1.89 10.35 -26.24
N GLY A 24 -3.08 10.57 -25.70
CA GLY A 24 -3.86 11.75 -26.06
C GLY A 24 -3.24 13.07 -25.58
N ILE A 25 -2.60 13.11 -24.41
CA ILE A 25 -1.88 14.30 -23.91
C ILE A 25 -0.74 14.71 -24.85
N PHE A 26 -0.07 13.75 -25.51
CA PHE A 26 1.02 14.08 -26.44
C PHE A 26 0.54 14.20 -27.90
N ALA A 27 -0.40 13.35 -28.31
CA ALA A 27 -0.91 13.32 -29.68
C ALA A 27 -1.78 14.54 -29.99
N ILE A 28 -2.61 15.01 -29.05
CA ILE A 28 -3.49 16.17 -29.29
C ILE A 28 -2.66 17.45 -29.54
N PRO A 29 -1.68 17.81 -28.70
CA PRO A 29 -0.80 18.95 -28.98
C PRO A 29 0.03 18.78 -30.24
N TYR A 30 0.53 17.58 -30.53
CA TYR A 30 1.29 17.32 -31.76
C TYR A 30 0.42 17.49 -33.02
N MET A 31 -0.78 16.92 -33.02
CA MET A 31 -1.75 17.05 -34.10
C MET A 31 -2.17 18.51 -34.27
N ASN A 32 -2.42 19.21 -33.17
CA ASN A 32 -2.76 20.64 -33.21
C ASN A 32 -1.60 21.48 -33.76
N TYR A 33 -0.37 21.22 -33.33
CA TYR A 33 0.83 21.89 -33.86
C TYR A 33 1.01 21.66 -35.37
N LYS A 34 0.77 20.43 -35.85
CA LYS A 34 0.99 20.04 -37.25
C LYS A 34 -0.13 20.50 -38.19
N PHE A 35 -1.38 20.53 -37.73
CA PHE A 35 -2.55 20.72 -38.59
C PHE A 35 -3.31 22.02 -38.35
N LEU A 36 -3.18 22.69 -37.19
CA LEU A 36 -3.69 24.06 -37.05
C LEU A 36 -2.70 25.05 -37.69
N THR A 37 -3.05 25.50 -38.88
CA THR A 37 -2.33 26.53 -39.67
C THR A 37 -2.44 27.95 -39.11
N THR A 38 -3.11 28.11 -37.97
CA THR A 38 -3.34 29.41 -37.33
C THR A 38 -2.14 29.83 -36.47
N ASP A 39 -1.72 31.10 -36.56
CA ASP A 39 -0.64 31.65 -35.73
C ASP A 39 -1.09 32.11 -34.34
N SER A 40 -2.40 32.19 -34.10
CA SER A 40 -2.95 32.58 -32.81
C SER A 40 -2.63 31.54 -31.73
N PHE A 41 -1.77 31.95 -30.79
CA PHE A 41 -1.44 31.19 -29.58
C PHE A 41 -2.69 30.82 -28.76
N LEU A 42 -3.64 31.74 -28.63
CA LEU A 42 -4.87 31.52 -27.85
C LEU A 42 -5.73 30.40 -28.45
N LEU A 43 -5.82 30.31 -29.78
CA LEU A 43 -6.56 29.24 -30.45
C LEU A 43 -5.87 27.89 -30.30
N LYS A 44 -4.53 27.84 -30.37
CA LYS A 44 -3.76 26.61 -30.10
C LYS A 44 -3.91 26.15 -28.65
N LEU A 45 -3.84 27.09 -27.69
CA LEU A 45 -4.03 26.79 -26.26
C LEU A 45 -5.44 26.28 -25.97
N GLY A 46 -6.47 26.94 -26.52
CA GLY A 46 -7.87 26.52 -26.40
C GLY A 46 -8.13 25.14 -27.01
N ALA A 47 -7.57 24.84 -28.19
CA ALA A 47 -7.70 23.53 -28.83
C ALA A 47 -7.02 22.40 -28.02
N ASN A 48 -5.86 22.68 -27.42
CA ASN A 48 -5.15 21.71 -26.57
C ASN A 48 -5.92 21.42 -25.28
N LEU A 49 -6.37 22.46 -24.57
CA LEU A 49 -7.16 22.30 -23.35
C LEU A 49 -8.50 21.62 -23.64
N GLY A 50 -9.20 22.02 -24.70
CA GLY A 50 -10.45 21.40 -25.12
C GLY A 50 -10.30 19.93 -25.49
N GLY A 51 -9.22 19.57 -26.20
CA GLY A 51 -8.92 18.18 -26.53
C GLY A 51 -8.59 17.32 -25.31
N ILE A 52 -7.83 17.86 -24.35
CA ILE A 52 -7.54 17.15 -23.08
C ILE A 52 -8.84 16.92 -22.29
N VAL A 53 -9.69 17.95 -22.16
CA VAL A 53 -10.98 17.82 -21.46
C VAL A 53 -11.89 16.80 -22.17
N ALA A 54 -11.97 16.84 -23.50
CA ALA A 54 -12.75 15.88 -24.28
C ALA A 54 -12.22 14.44 -24.12
N LEU A 55 -10.90 14.25 -24.07
CA LEU A 55 -10.27 12.95 -23.83
C LEU A 55 -10.60 12.42 -22.43
N ILE A 56 -10.51 13.26 -21.40
CA ILE A 56 -10.87 12.88 -20.03
C ILE A 56 -12.35 12.50 -19.96
N ALA A 57 -13.23 13.29 -20.56
CA ALA A 57 -14.66 13.00 -20.62
C ALA A 57 -14.94 11.67 -21.35
N LEU A 58 -14.30 11.44 -22.49
CA LEU A 58 -14.42 10.18 -23.24
C LEU A 58 -13.98 8.98 -22.42
N ILE A 59 -12.87 9.11 -21.68
CA ILE A 59 -12.35 8.03 -20.83
C ILE A 59 -13.28 7.78 -19.64
N ALA A 60 -13.82 8.83 -19.02
CA ALA A 60 -14.82 8.68 -17.97
C ALA A 60 -16.08 7.93 -18.46
N ILE A 61 -16.52 8.20 -19.70
CA ILE A 61 -17.69 7.56 -20.34
C ILE A 61 -17.38 6.12 -20.79
N THR A 62 -16.16 5.84 -21.26
CA THR A 62 -15.76 4.52 -21.78
C THR A 62 -15.24 3.56 -20.72
N ASN A 63 -14.81 4.06 -19.55
CA ASN A 63 -14.35 3.22 -18.44
C ASN A 63 -15.38 2.16 -17.99
N PRO A 64 -16.69 2.45 -17.87
CA PRO A 64 -17.72 1.43 -17.64
C PRO A 64 -17.71 0.30 -18.68
N MET A 65 -17.43 0.60 -19.95
CA MET A 65 -17.33 -0.41 -21.01
C MET A 65 -16.07 -1.26 -20.85
N PHE A 66 -14.92 -0.66 -20.54
CA PHE A 66 -13.70 -1.41 -20.25
C PHE A 66 -13.87 -2.34 -19.05
N VAL A 67 -14.54 -1.86 -18.00
CA VAL A 67 -14.89 -2.68 -16.83
C VAL A 67 -15.87 -3.79 -17.21
N ALA A 68 -16.87 -3.53 -18.07
CA ALA A 68 -17.78 -4.56 -18.56
C ALA A 68 -17.04 -5.67 -19.34
N VAL A 69 -16.11 -5.30 -20.21
CA VAL A 69 -15.26 -6.25 -20.95
C VAL A 69 -14.35 -7.03 -20.01
N ALA A 70 -13.75 -6.37 -19.02
CA ALA A 70 -12.93 -7.04 -18.02
C ALA A 70 -13.73 -8.03 -17.15
N ARG A 71 -15.03 -7.78 -16.92
CA ARG A 71 -15.94 -8.66 -16.16
C ARG A 71 -16.33 -9.94 -16.89
N MET A 72 -16.19 -10.02 -18.22
CA MET A 72 -16.53 -11.22 -18.98
C MET A 72 -15.58 -12.40 -18.72
N LYS A 73 -14.46 -12.16 -18.04
CA LYS A 73 -13.42 -13.17 -17.86
C LYS A 73 -13.64 -13.95 -16.57
N ARG A 74 -13.49 -15.27 -16.68
CA ARG A 74 -13.55 -16.19 -15.56
C ARG A 74 -12.17 -16.74 -15.27
N GLY A 75 -11.82 -16.83 -14.00
CA GLY A 75 -10.63 -17.54 -13.53
C GLY A 75 -11.01 -18.60 -12.50
N ARG A 76 -10.04 -19.44 -12.16
CA ARG A 76 -10.16 -20.44 -11.11
C ARG A 76 -9.40 -19.97 -9.89
N PHE A 77 -10.00 -20.16 -8.73
CA PHE A 77 -9.40 -19.86 -7.44
C PHE A 77 -9.68 -21.03 -6.50
N ALA A 78 -8.67 -21.47 -5.77
CA ALA A 78 -8.75 -22.59 -4.87
C ALA A 78 -7.96 -22.32 -3.60
N LEU A 79 -8.44 -22.88 -2.51
CA LEU A 79 -7.75 -22.92 -1.23
C LEU A 79 -7.62 -24.37 -0.78
N ASP A 80 -6.41 -24.76 -0.42
CA ASP A 80 -6.04 -26.09 0.05
C ASP A 80 -5.20 -25.94 1.33
N GLY A 81 -5.87 -25.91 2.48
CA GLY A 81 -5.25 -25.52 3.75
C GLY A 81 -4.72 -24.08 3.70
N SER A 82 -3.40 -23.91 3.83
CA SER A 82 -2.69 -22.63 3.72
C SER A 82 -2.36 -22.23 2.27
N LEU A 83 -2.53 -23.14 1.31
CA LEU A 83 -2.07 -22.97 -0.06
C LEU A 83 -3.17 -22.38 -0.94
N ILE A 84 -2.95 -21.15 -1.38
CA ILE A 84 -3.83 -20.42 -2.29
C ILE A 84 -3.38 -20.70 -3.71
N LYS A 85 -4.26 -21.23 -4.56
CA LYS A 85 -3.97 -21.53 -5.97
C LYS A 85 -4.92 -20.76 -6.88
N TRP A 86 -4.41 -20.16 -7.95
CA TRP A 86 -5.27 -19.47 -8.92
C TRP A 86 -4.77 -19.50 -10.36
N LYS A 87 -5.73 -19.35 -11.28
CA LYS A 87 -5.48 -19.32 -12.72
C LYS A 87 -6.42 -18.33 -13.40
N ALA A 88 -5.85 -17.26 -13.96
CA ALA A 88 -6.59 -16.22 -14.68
C ALA A 88 -6.48 -16.33 -16.22
N TYR A 89 -5.31 -16.68 -16.76
CA TYR A 89 -5.05 -16.80 -18.21
C TYR A 89 -4.04 -17.89 -18.55
N PHE A 90 -2.77 -17.65 -18.18
CA PHE A 90 -1.64 -18.54 -18.40
C PHE A 90 -0.90 -18.73 -17.09
N GLY A 91 -0.44 -19.95 -16.84
CA GLY A 91 0.20 -20.33 -15.59
C GLY A 91 -0.80 -20.61 -14.47
N ALA A 92 -0.52 -21.66 -13.71
CA ALA A 92 -1.04 -21.78 -12.36
C ALA A 92 -0.11 -20.98 -11.46
N ASN A 93 -0.68 -20.20 -10.55
CA ASN A 93 0.06 -19.47 -9.53
C ASN A 93 -0.35 -20.01 -8.17
N GLU A 94 0.57 -19.98 -7.22
CA GLU A 94 0.32 -20.39 -5.86
C GLU A 94 1.05 -19.51 -4.85
N ILE A 95 0.41 -19.28 -3.69
CA ILE A 95 1.00 -18.65 -2.51
C ILE A 95 0.70 -19.55 -1.33
N ASP A 96 1.73 -19.95 -0.60
CA ASP A 96 1.60 -20.65 0.68
C ASP A 96 1.63 -19.64 1.82
N LEU A 97 0.54 -19.55 2.60
CA LEU A 97 0.46 -18.65 3.75
C LEU A 97 1.39 -19.05 4.90
N THR A 98 1.92 -20.29 4.93
CA THR A 98 2.93 -20.69 5.92
C THR A 98 4.28 -20.01 5.71
N GLN A 99 4.50 -19.39 4.55
CA GLN A 99 5.72 -18.66 4.23
C GLN A 99 5.51 -17.16 4.43
N GLY A 100 6.61 -16.40 4.46
CA GLY A 100 6.58 -14.94 4.57
C GLY A 100 5.76 -14.30 3.46
N HIS A 101 4.70 -13.57 3.83
CA HIS A 101 3.79 -12.91 2.89
C HIS A 101 3.23 -11.62 3.50
N THR A 102 2.57 -10.81 2.68
CA THR A 102 1.86 -9.61 3.13
C THR A 102 0.40 -9.75 2.74
N ALA A 103 -0.46 -10.00 3.72
CA ALA A 103 -1.91 -10.04 3.53
C ALA A 103 -2.57 -8.83 4.20
N MET A 104 -3.25 -8.01 3.39
CA MET A 104 -4.03 -6.86 3.84
C MET A 104 -5.52 -7.17 3.70
N ILE A 105 -6.29 -6.91 4.75
CA ILE A 105 -7.74 -7.13 4.77
C ILE A 105 -8.42 -5.77 4.86
N SER A 106 -9.44 -5.58 4.04
CA SER A 106 -10.27 -4.39 4.05
C SER A 106 -11.74 -4.79 4.06
N SER A 107 -12.55 -4.17 4.90
CA SER A 107 -13.99 -4.40 4.96
C SER A 107 -14.71 -3.09 5.19
N GLY A 108 -15.51 -2.71 4.21
CA GLY A 108 -16.21 -1.44 4.20
C GLY A 108 -16.86 -1.12 2.85
N PRO A 109 -17.53 0.04 2.74
CA PRO A 109 -18.01 0.53 1.47
C PRO A 109 -16.83 0.83 0.53
N GLY A 110 -17.01 0.58 -0.76
CA GLY A 110 -16.08 1.10 -1.78
C GLY A 110 -16.45 2.52 -2.18
N ILE A 111 -15.72 3.09 -3.16
CA ILE A 111 -15.99 4.45 -3.64
C ILE A 111 -17.35 4.50 -4.36
N ARG A 112 -17.70 3.43 -5.07
CA ARG A 112 -18.95 3.28 -5.83
C ARG A 112 -19.63 1.94 -5.58
N ALA A 113 -19.14 1.18 -4.60
CA ALA A 113 -19.58 -0.17 -4.30
C ALA A 113 -20.29 -0.21 -2.94
N PRO A 114 -21.36 -1.02 -2.82
CA PRO A 114 -21.87 -1.39 -1.51
C PRO A 114 -20.79 -2.09 -0.69
N GLN A 115 -21.05 -2.25 0.61
CA GLN A 115 -20.21 -2.98 1.57
C GLN A 115 -19.55 -4.21 0.93
N SER A 116 -18.25 -4.36 1.12
CA SER A 116 -17.50 -5.51 0.62
C SER A 116 -16.30 -5.79 1.50
N THR A 117 -15.85 -7.04 1.51
CA THR A 117 -14.61 -7.44 2.15
C THR A 117 -13.62 -7.92 1.09
N SER A 118 -12.40 -7.41 1.14
CA SER A 118 -11.33 -7.76 0.21
C SER A 118 -10.08 -8.17 0.97
N VAL A 119 -9.43 -9.24 0.48
CA VAL A 119 -8.14 -9.74 0.95
C VAL A 119 -7.15 -9.61 -0.20
N ASN A 120 -6.10 -8.80 0.01
CA ASN A 120 -5.02 -8.60 -0.94
C ASN A 120 -3.74 -9.22 -0.38
N ILE A 121 -3.19 -10.20 -1.10
CA ILE A 121 -2.06 -11.01 -0.66
C ILE A 121 -0.92 -10.82 -1.66
N LEU A 122 0.23 -10.41 -1.12
CA LEU A 122 1.43 -10.09 -1.86
C LEU A 122 2.60 -10.93 -1.35
N THR A 123 3.39 -11.41 -2.30
CA THR A 123 4.76 -11.94 -2.09
C THR A 123 5.71 -11.15 -3.00
N GLU A 124 7.01 -11.46 -2.96
CA GLU A 124 7.99 -10.81 -3.84
C GLU A 124 7.63 -10.90 -5.34
N LYS A 125 6.99 -12.00 -5.74
CA LYS A 125 6.75 -12.33 -7.16
C LYS A 125 5.28 -12.29 -7.55
N LEU A 126 4.38 -12.53 -6.60
CA LEU A 126 2.96 -12.77 -6.88
C LEU A 126 2.07 -11.83 -6.07
N ASN A 127 0.97 -11.41 -6.69
CA ASN A 127 -0.07 -10.58 -6.08
C ASN A 127 -1.44 -11.18 -6.45
N VAL A 128 -2.28 -11.40 -5.46
CA VAL A 128 -3.67 -11.79 -5.66
C VAL A 128 -4.59 -10.97 -4.76
N ASN A 129 -5.63 -10.39 -5.35
CA ASN A 129 -6.69 -9.70 -4.63
C ASN A 129 -7.99 -10.48 -4.83
N ILE A 130 -8.68 -10.78 -3.73
CA ILE A 130 -9.96 -11.50 -3.71
C ILE A 130 -10.96 -10.65 -2.96
N CYS A 131 -12.12 -10.42 -3.56
CA CYS A 131 -13.18 -9.60 -2.99
C CYS A 131 -14.48 -10.40 -2.92
N LEU A 132 -15.13 -10.38 -1.75
CA LEU A 132 -16.49 -10.84 -1.54
C LEU A 132 -17.41 -9.63 -1.33
N PRO A 133 -18.29 -9.31 -2.30
CA PRO A 133 -19.29 -8.27 -2.13
C PRO A 133 -20.27 -8.60 -0.99
N VAL A 134 -20.88 -7.57 -0.39
CA VAL A 134 -21.96 -7.68 0.61
C VAL A 134 -21.55 -8.29 1.96
N MET A 135 -20.35 -8.85 2.10
CA MET A 135 -19.87 -9.32 3.40
C MET A 135 -19.67 -8.15 4.37
N GLU A 136 -20.35 -8.19 5.50
CA GLU A 136 -20.23 -7.17 6.54
C GLU A 136 -18.90 -7.28 7.29
N ARG A 137 -18.50 -6.18 7.91
CA ARG A 137 -17.29 -6.13 8.72
C ARG A 137 -17.37 -7.08 9.92
N THR A 138 -18.53 -7.17 10.55
CA THR A 138 -18.82 -8.10 11.66
C THR A 138 -18.56 -9.55 11.27
N GLU A 139 -18.96 -9.96 10.07
CA GLU A 139 -18.67 -11.30 9.53
C GLU A 139 -17.17 -11.49 9.31
N ALA A 140 -16.48 -10.48 8.76
CA ALA A 140 -15.04 -10.56 8.53
C ALA A 140 -14.24 -10.67 9.85
N VAL A 141 -14.65 -9.91 10.87
CA VAL A 141 -14.06 -9.96 12.22
C VAL A 141 -14.32 -11.29 12.91
N ALA A 142 -15.46 -11.95 12.65
CA ALA A 142 -15.72 -13.28 13.21
C ALA A 142 -14.71 -14.33 12.71
N ASP A 143 -14.23 -14.20 11.46
CA ASP A 143 -13.26 -15.11 10.84
C ASP A 143 -11.80 -14.65 10.99
N PHE A 144 -11.57 -13.35 11.19
CA PHE A 144 -10.27 -12.72 11.48
C PHE A 144 -10.43 -11.75 12.68
N PRO A 145 -10.30 -12.23 13.94
CA PRO A 145 -10.70 -11.50 15.15
C PRO A 145 -9.72 -10.39 15.58
N GLU A 146 -9.40 -9.48 14.67
CA GLU A 146 -8.56 -8.31 14.90
C GLU A 146 -9.14 -7.12 14.12
N ASP A 147 -10.17 -6.48 14.70
CA ASP A 147 -10.95 -5.45 14.02
C ASP A 147 -10.08 -4.29 13.54
N SER A 148 -9.20 -3.77 14.40
CA SER A 148 -8.33 -2.64 14.08
C SER A 148 -7.36 -2.92 12.93
N PHE A 149 -7.06 -4.18 12.63
CA PHE A 149 -6.24 -4.55 11.46
C PHE A 149 -7.02 -4.44 10.15
N ILE A 150 -8.33 -4.68 10.18
CA ILE A 150 -9.17 -4.65 8.98
C ILE A 150 -9.41 -3.20 8.57
N GLN A 151 -8.93 -2.81 7.39
CA GLN A 151 -9.09 -1.44 6.90
C GLN A 151 -10.56 -1.11 6.61
N PRO A 152 -11.03 0.10 6.92
CA PRO A 152 -12.45 0.47 6.78
C PRO A 152 -12.88 0.78 5.34
N LEU A 153 -11.94 0.83 4.38
CA LEU A 153 -12.22 1.11 2.97
C LEU A 153 -11.80 -0.10 2.13
N SER A 154 -12.77 -0.77 1.50
CA SER A 154 -12.51 -1.86 0.55
C SER A 154 -12.58 -1.33 -0.87
N ILE A 155 -11.49 -1.42 -1.62
CA ILE A 155 -11.45 -1.06 -3.05
C ILE A 155 -11.60 -2.36 -3.87
N PRO A 156 -12.82 -2.72 -4.30
CA PRO A 156 -13.05 -3.98 -4.99
C PRO A 156 -12.40 -3.97 -6.40
N PRO A 157 -12.11 -5.14 -6.99
CA PRO A 157 -11.51 -5.23 -8.33
C PRO A 157 -12.23 -4.43 -9.41
N LYS A 158 -13.56 -4.25 -9.28
CA LYS A 158 -14.40 -3.46 -10.18
C LYS A 158 -14.11 -1.94 -10.15
N GLU A 159 -13.37 -1.48 -9.15
CA GLU A 159 -12.96 -0.08 -8.95
C GLU A 159 -11.48 0.16 -9.24
N GLY A 160 -10.78 -0.83 -9.81
CA GLY A 160 -9.42 -0.64 -10.35
C GLY A 160 -8.32 -1.43 -9.64
N SER A 161 -8.62 -2.13 -8.54
CA SER A 161 -7.61 -2.96 -7.85
C SER A 161 -7.28 -4.26 -8.58
N GLY A 162 -8.08 -4.69 -9.56
CA GLY A 162 -7.95 -5.98 -10.26
C GLY A 162 -8.01 -7.19 -9.32
N GLY A 163 -8.23 -8.39 -9.85
CA GLY A 163 -8.33 -9.62 -9.05
C GLY A 163 -9.67 -10.33 -9.19
N TYR A 164 -9.98 -11.20 -8.23
CA TYR A 164 -11.15 -12.07 -8.23
C TYR A 164 -12.31 -11.42 -7.49
N ILE A 165 -13.51 -11.49 -8.08
CA ILE A 165 -14.76 -11.07 -7.44
C ILE A 165 -15.62 -12.30 -7.24
N LEU A 166 -15.81 -12.69 -5.99
CA LEU A 166 -16.68 -13.77 -5.58
C LEU A 166 -18.16 -13.36 -5.64
N GLU A 167 -19.03 -14.36 -5.56
CA GLU A 167 -20.49 -14.18 -5.66
C GLU A 167 -21.07 -14.44 -4.27
N SER A 168 -21.72 -13.45 -3.69
CA SER A 168 -22.17 -13.49 -2.28
C SER A 168 -23.46 -14.27 -2.07
N ASP A 169 -24.20 -14.55 -3.14
CA ASP A 169 -25.33 -15.47 -3.16
C ASP A 169 -24.88 -16.94 -3.27
N ASN A 170 -23.65 -17.20 -3.68
CA ASN A 170 -23.10 -18.54 -3.81
C ASN A 170 -22.44 -19.01 -2.49
N GLN A 171 -22.98 -20.09 -1.91
CA GLN A 171 -22.48 -20.65 -0.64
C GLN A 171 -21.05 -21.17 -0.72
N ASP A 172 -20.63 -21.77 -1.84
CA ASP A 172 -19.25 -22.26 -2.02
C ASP A 172 -18.27 -21.10 -2.06
N HIS A 173 -18.64 -19.99 -2.70
CA HIS A 173 -17.82 -18.79 -2.77
C HIS A 173 -17.66 -18.15 -1.38
N LYS A 174 -18.76 -18.04 -0.62
CA LYS A 174 -18.74 -17.59 0.78
C LYS A 174 -17.86 -18.48 1.65
N ALA A 175 -18.09 -19.80 1.60
CA ALA A 175 -17.32 -20.76 2.38
C ALA A 175 -15.82 -20.69 2.05
N LEU A 176 -15.45 -20.49 0.79
CA LEU A 176 -14.05 -20.32 0.38
C LEU A 176 -13.43 -19.06 0.96
N PHE A 177 -14.18 -17.96 0.95
CA PHE A 177 -13.69 -16.67 1.45
C PHE A 177 -13.53 -16.69 2.97
N THR A 178 -14.50 -17.26 3.69
CA THR A 178 -14.39 -17.52 5.13
C THR A 178 -13.20 -18.42 5.45
N ALA A 179 -12.99 -19.49 4.68
CA ALA A 179 -11.82 -20.35 4.85
C ALA A 179 -10.50 -19.60 4.60
N LEU A 180 -10.48 -18.68 3.63
CA LEU A 180 -9.32 -17.83 3.36
C LEU A 180 -9.02 -16.88 4.54
N LEU A 181 -10.03 -16.22 5.11
CA LEU A 181 -9.85 -15.37 6.29
C LEU A 181 -9.33 -16.16 7.48
N LYS A 182 -9.90 -17.34 7.74
CA LYS A 182 -9.42 -18.24 8.80
C LYS A 182 -7.98 -18.69 8.57
N ALA A 183 -7.61 -19.05 7.34
CA ALA A 183 -6.24 -19.42 7.01
C ALA A 183 -5.28 -18.24 7.20
N ALA A 184 -5.68 -17.02 6.78
CA ALA A 184 -4.89 -15.81 7.02
C ALA A 184 -4.72 -15.51 8.51
N TRP A 185 -5.74 -15.77 9.34
CA TRP A 185 -5.64 -15.64 10.79
C TRP A 185 -4.73 -16.70 11.42
N GLN A 186 -4.88 -17.97 11.00
CA GLN A 186 -4.05 -19.08 11.48
C GLN A 186 -2.56 -18.85 11.18
N HIS A 187 -2.24 -18.23 10.05
CA HIS A 187 -0.89 -17.91 9.62
C HIS A 187 -0.56 -16.42 9.73
N ARG A 188 -1.18 -15.70 10.66
CA ARG A 188 -0.91 -14.27 10.87
C ARG A 188 0.52 -13.99 11.34
N ASP A 189 1.17 -14.98 11.97
CA ASP A 189 2.54 -14.87 12.46
C ASP A 189 3.58 -14.87 11.32
N THR A 190 3.20 -15.23 10.09
CA THR A 190 4.04 -15.13 8.89
C THR A 190 3.57 -14.00 7.95
N ASN A 191 2.53 -13.27 8.34
CA ASN A 191 2.02 -12.09 7.64
C ASN A 191 2.75 -10.83 8.11
N PHE A 192 3.63 -10.28 7.28
CA PHE A 192 4.41 -9.08 7.60
C PHE A 192 3.54 -7.85 7.90
N ALA A 193 2.38 -7.70 7.26
CA ALA A 193 1.46 -6.60 7.57
C ALA A 193 0.88 -6.74 8.98
N HIS A 194 0.53 -7.97 9.39
CA HIS A 194 -0.01 -8.23 10.72
C HIS A 194 1.08 -8.10 11.79
N GLN A 195 2.29 -8.61 11.52
CA GLN A 195 3.44 -8.39 12.41
C GLN A 195 3.70 -6.90 12.61
N ALA A 196 3.75 -6.12 11.53
CA ALA A 196 3.92 -4.67 11.59
C ALA A 196 2.77 -3.98 12.34
N PHE A 197 1.53 -4.46 12.16
CA PHE A 197 0.38 -4.00 12.94
C PHE A 197 0.59 -4.24 14.43
N LEU A 198 0.99 -5.44 14.87
CA LEU A 198 1.17 -5.72 16.31
C LEU A 198 2.20 -4.81 17.01
N LEU A 199 3.05 -4.11 16.27
CA LEU A 199 4.02 -3.16 16.80
C LEU A 199 3.40 -1.86 17.33
N PHE A 200 2.12 -1.60 17.04
CA PHE A 200 1.44 -0.38 17.44
C PHE A 200 0.19 -0.69 18.28
N PRO A 201 -0.14 0.15 19.28
CA PRO A 201 -1.28 -0.05 20.17
C PRO A 201 -2.56 0.56 19.58
N TRP A 202 -3.12 -0.07 18.57
CA TRP A 202 -4.29 0.47 17.87
C TRP A 202 -5.53 0.65 18.77
N ASP A 203 -5.55 -0.02 19.92
CA ASP A 203 -6.56 0.05 20.97
C ASP A 203 -6.39 1.26 21.91
N LYS A 204 -5.22 1.90 21.91
CA LYS A 204 -4.96 3.11 22.69
C LYS A 204 -4.97 4.32 21.78
N LYS A 205 -5.74 5.33 22.16
CA LYS A 205 -5.57 6.67 21.59
C LYS A 205 -4.11 7.09 21.86
N PRO A 206 -3.32 7.44 20.83
CA PRO A 206 -1.97 7.94 21.05
C PRO A 206 -2.01 9.08 22.06
N SER A 207 -1.31 8.91 23.18
CA SER A 207 -1.16 9.92 24.22
C SER A 207 0.31 10.29 24.28
N PRO A 208 0.81 11.00 23.26
CA PRO A 208 2.24 11.16 23.05
C PRO A 208 2.91 11.72 24.31
N GLU A 209 3.88 10.96 24.87
CA GLU A 209 4.60 11.31 26.10
C GLU A 209 5.38 12.62 25.91
N VAL A 210 5.77 12.89 24.66
CA VAL A 210 6.38 14.14 24.22
C VAL A 210 5.53 14.80 23.16
N THR A 211 5.38 16.12 23.21
CA THR A 211 4.56 16.89 22.26
C THR A 211 5.32 17.32 21.00
N CYS A 212 6.64 17.15 20.98
CA CYS A 212 7.56 17.58 19.92
C CYS A 212 8.75 16.62 19.85
N ILE A 213 9.51 16.69 18.77
CA ILE A 213 10.74 15.90 18.62
C ILE A 213 11.80 16.47 19.59
N GLN A 214 12.33 15.61 20.45
CA GLN A 214 13.30 15.99 21.48
C GLN A 214 14.60 15.20 21.32
N LYS A 215 15.74 15.88 21.41
CA LYS A 215 17.04 15.21 21.53
C LYS A 215 17.25 14.78 22.98
N ILE A 216 17.57 13.52 23.20
CA ILE A 216 17.91 12.99 24.52
C ILE A 216 19.42 12.90 24.64
N THR A 217 19.97 13.56 25.65
CA THR A 217 21.40 13.54 25.96
C THR A 217 21.73 12.73 27.21
N ASP A 218 20.73 12.44 28.05
CA ASP A 218 20.89 11.71 29.29
C ASP A 218 20.82 10.19 29.08
N ALA A 219 21.87 9.49 29.50
CA ALA A 219 22.00 8.04 29.33
C ALA A 219 20.93 7.26 30.12
N SER A 220 20.52 7.75 31.30
CA SER A 220 19.51 7.06 32.12
C SER A 220 18.13 7.08 31.47
N SER A 221 17.81 8.19 30.79
CA SER A 221 16.60 8.35 30.00
C SER A 221 16.60 7.47 28.75
N ILE A 222 17.74 7.36 28.04
CA ILE A 222 17.88 6.47 26.88
C ILE A 222 17.63 5.02 27.29
N ASP A 223 18.22 4.55 28.39
CA ASP A 223 18.03 3.19 28.88
C ASP A 223 16.60 2.92 29.35
N LYS A 224 15.94 3.91 29.97
CA LYS A 224 14.50 3.84 30.30
C LYS A 224 13.69 3.58 29.03
N TYR A 225 13.80 4.45 28.03
CA TYR A 225 13.01 4.34 26.80
C TYR A 225 13.33 3.07 25.98
N ARG A 226 14.59 2.59 26.02
CA ARG A 226 14.96 1.30 25.41
C ARG A 226 14.32 0.10 26.09
N LYS A 227 14.25 0.11 27.43
CA LYS A 227 13.64 -0.98 28.21
C LYS A 227 12.12 -0.96 28.11
N GLU A 228 11.56 0.24 28.03
CA GLU A 228 10.12 0.43 27.86
C GLU A 228 9.69 0.17 26.42
N ALA A 229 10.58 0.27 25.43
CA ALA A 229 10.27 -0.01 24.03
C ALA A 229 9.55 -1.36 23.83
N PHE A 230 8.40 -1.35 23.16
CA PHE A 230 7.66 -2.57 22.86
C PHE A 230 8.35 -3.36 21.75
N THR A 231 8.98 -2.65 20.81
CA THR A 231 9.67 -3.27 19.68
C THR A 231 10.89 -2.47 19.24
N THR A 232 11.78 -3.16 18.55
CA THR A 232 12.94 -2.59 17.88
C THR A 232 12.78 -2.84 16.39
N LEU A 233 12.53 -1.78 15.61
CA LEU A 233 12.35 -1.87 14.16
C LEU A 233 13.69 -1.98 13.41
N ALA A 234 14.75 -1.46 14.00
CA ALA A 234 16.14 -1.54 13.54
C ALA A 234 17.06 -1.35 14.74
N ASP A 235 18.35 -1.69 14.63
CA ASP A 235 19.35 -1.51 15.71
C ASP A 235 19.43 -0.08 16.26
N TYR A 236 18.88 0.88 15.52
CA TYR A 236 18.86 2.30 15.82
C TYR A 236 17.44 2.85 16.04
N MET A 237 16.38 2.02 16.11
CA MET A 237 14.99 2.50 16.22
C MET A 237 14.14 1.62 17.14
N TRP A 238 13.64 2.23 18.20
CA TRP A 238 12.75 1.63 19.20
C TRP A 238 11.40 2.31 19.17
N VAL A 239 10.32 1.54 19.16
CA VAL A 239 8.96 2.06 18.99
C VAL A 239 8.08 1.70 20.17
N GLN A 240 7.29 2.68 20.58
CA GLN A 240 6.22 2.58 21.56
C GLN A 240 4.96 3.27 21.04
N PRO A 241 3.77 2.88 21.52
CA PRO A 241 2.56 3.68 21.55
C PRO A 241 2.64 5.19 21.41
N ASP A 242 3.44 5.81 22.27
CA ASP A 242 3.39 7.24 22.52
C ASP A 242 4.64 7.95 21.97
N TYR A 243 5.70 7.19 21.69
CA TYR A 243 6.94 7.71 21.13
C TYR A 243 7.71 6.73 20.23
N VAL A 244 8.58 7.28 19.40
CA VAL A 244 9.66 6.55 18.73
C VAL A 244 10.99 7.09 19.22
N LEU A 245 11.86 6.22 19.71
CA LEU A 245 13.24 6.54 20.03
C LEU A 245 14.13 6.16 18.85
N LEU A 246 14.85 7.11 18.29
CA LEU A 246 15.69 6.95 17.11
C LEU A 246 17.14 7.35 17.42
N LEU A 247 18.09 6.51 17.05
CA LEU A 247 19.52 6.80 17.04
C LEU A 247 19.94 7.27 15.64
N HIS A 248 20.43 8.51 15.52
CA HIS A 248 20.94 9.07 14.27
C HIS A 248 22.26 9.80 14.53
N LYS A 249 23.33 9.41 13.80
CA LYS A 249 24.67 10.00 13.94
C LYS A 249 25.14 10.08 15.41
N GLU A 250 24.96 8.98 16.15
CA GLU A 250 25.34 8.87 17.57
C GLU A 250 24.47 9.69 18.55
N GLU A 251 23.40 10.33 18.06
CA GLU A 251 22.47 11.10 18.89
C GLU A 251 21.10 10.42 18.97
N TYR A 252 20.47 10.45 20.15
CA TYR A 252 19.15 9.88 20.37
C TYR A 252 18.07 10.96 20.27
N PHE A 253 16.99 10.64 19.57
CA PHE A 253 15.82 11.49 19.37
C PHE A 253 14.57 10.76 19.81
N LEU A 254 13.70 11.43 20.56
CA LEU A 254 12.38 10.97 20.94
C LEU A 254 11.35 11.70 20.09
N LEU A 255 10.53 10.96 19.37
CA LEU A 255 9.53 11.49 18.44
C LEU A 255 8.11 11.16 18.95
N PRO A 256 7.17 12.12 18.98
CA PRO A 256 5.76 11.84 19.27
C PRO A 256 5.13 10.98 18.17
N VAL A 257 4.42 9.91 18.51
CA VAL A 257 3.70 9.10 17.49
C VAL A 257 2.65 9.92 16.72
N GLY A 258 2.02 10.91 17.37
CA GLY A 258 1.05 11.81 16.73
C GLY A 258 1.63 12.75 15.65
N HIS A 259 2.95 12.92 15.59
CA HIS A 259 3.64 13.69 14.54
C HIS A 259 4.24 12.80 13.45
N ILE A 260 4.11 11.47 13.55
CA ILE A 260 4.71 10.55 12.57
C ILE A 260 3.82 10.46 11.34
N SER A 261 4.23 11.13 10.26
CA SER A 261 3.75 10.81 8.91
C SER A 261 4.78 9.92 8.21
N ALA A 262 4.73 8.62 8.46
CA ALA A 262 5.60 7.67 7.76
C ALA A 262 5.17 7.61 6.28
N LYS A 263 5.87 8.35 5.42
CA LYS A 263 5.67 8.29 3.98
C LYS A 263 6.63 7.27 3.39
N VAL A 264 6.09 6.24 2.74
CA VAL A 264 6.90 5.36 1.89
C VAL A 264 7.32 6.17 0.67
N VAL A 265 8.59 6.60 0.66
CA VAL A 265 9.14 7.36 -0.47
C VAL A 265 9.60 6.38 -1.54
N SER A 266 8.73 6.11 -2.51
CA SER A 266 9.10 5.39 -3.73
C SER A 266 10.23 6.15 -4.43
N LYS A 267 11.37 5.48 -4.67
CA LYS A 267 12.48 6.03 -5.48
C LYS A 267 12.10 6.30 -6.95
N SER A 268 10.89 5.99 -7.38
CA SER A 268 10.33 6.45 -8.65
C SER A 268 9.35 7.60 -8.43
N GLY A 269 9.75 8.81 -8.83
CA GLY A 269 8.89 9.99 -8.89
C GLY A 269 7.83 9.89 -10.00
N VAL A 270 6.92 8.93 -9.91
CA VAL A 270 5.74 8.84 -10.77
C VAL A 270 4.51 8.79 -9.87
N ALA A 271 3.90 9.95 -9.68
CA ALA A 271 2.55 10.05 -9.16
C ALA A 271 1.60 9.48 -10.23
N GLY A 272 1.16 8.24 -10.05
CA GLY A 272 0.22 7.59 -10.94
C GLY A 272 0.13 6.10 -10.64
N THR A 273 -0.97 5.71 -9.99
CA THR A 273 -1.65 4.41 -10.08
C THR A 273 -0.77 3.16 -10.24
N THR A 274 -0.80 2.30 -9.22
CA THR A 274 0.05 1.12 -8.97
C THR A 274 1.42 1.43 -8.40
N ALA A 275 1.44 1.78 -7.11
CA ALA A 275 2.59 1.41 -6.30
C ALA A 275 2.66 -0.12 -6.32
N ARG A 276 3.53 -0.67 -7.15
CA ARG A 276 4.35 -1.78 -6.69
C ARG A 276 5.02 -1.20 -5.45
N ILE A 277 4.47 -1.48 -4.27
CA ILE A 277 5.15 -1.20 -3.01
C ILE A 277 6.29 -2.21 -2.99
N GLU A 278 7.29 -2.00 -3.85
CA GLU A 278 8.66 -2.26 -3.43
C GLU A 278 8.77 -1.38 -2.19
N PHE A 279 8.85 -2.00 -1.02
CA PHE A 279 9.19 -1.31 0.21
C PHE A 279 10.57 -0.71 -0.04
N SER A 280 10.62 0.46 -0.67
CA SER A 280 11.82 1.24 -0.79
C SER A 280 11.97 1.93 0.56
N ASP A 281 12.47 1.14 1.50
CA ASP A 281 13.65 1.40 2.31
C ASP A 281 13.85 2.78 2.94
N VAL A 282 12.85 3.65 2.98
CA VAL A 282 12.99 5.01 3.48
C VAL A 282 11.73 5.41 4.24
N LEU A 283 11.87 5.54 5.56
CA LEU A 283 10.88 6.12 6.44
C LEU A 283 11.21 7.60 6.65
N GLU A 284 10.35 8.49 6.16
CA GLU A 284 10.43 9.91 6.44
C GLU A 284 9.57 10.23 7.67
N PHE A 285 10.14 10.93 8.65
CA PHE A 285 9.45 11.45 9.83
C PHE A 285 9.53 12.98 9.80
N LYS A 286 8.40 13.68 9.90
CA LYS A 286 8.34 15.14 9.95
C LYS A 286 7.66 15.61 11.21
N GLY A 287 8.27 16.52 11.95
CA GLY A 287 7.67 17.09 13.15
C GLY A 287 8.26 18.45 13.48
N LEU A 288 7.77 19.06 14.56
CA LEU A 288 8.35 20.27 15.12
C LEU A 288 9.25 19.90 16.31
N ASP A 289 10.33 20.65 16.48
CA ASP A 289 11.15 20.62 17.69
C ASP A 289 10.49 21.42 18.83
N ILE A 290 11.14 21.42 20.01
CA ILE A 290 10.70 22.19 21.19
C ILE A 290 10.54 23.70 20.94
N ASN A 291 11.17 24.24 19.88
CA ASN A 291 11.15 25.65 19.50
C ASN A 291 10.18 25.93 18.34
N GLY A 292 9.41 24.92 17.90
CA GLY A 292 8.50 25.05 16.76
C GLY A 292 9.18 25.03 15.40
N LYS A 293 10.46 24.63 15.32
CA LYS A 293 11.20 24.47 14.06
C LYS A 293 10.90 23.10 13.45
N GLU A 294 10.63 23.05 12.16
CA GLU A 294 10.44 21.79 11.44
C GLU A 294 11.74 20.97 11.41
N ILE A 295 11.64 19.71 11.82
CA ILE A 295 12.66 18.68 11.71
C ILE A 295 12.11 17.59 10.79
N THR A 296 12.88 17.24 9.76
CA THR A 296 12.66 16.06 8.94
C THR A 296 13.77 15.05 9.22
N LEU A 297 13.39 13.83 9.60
CA LEU A 297 14.29 12.70 9.78
C LEU A 297 14.01 11.70 8.66
N ILE A 298 15.05 11.35 7.93
CA ILE A 298 14.98 10.36 6.85
C ILE A 298 15.76 9.15 7.33
N VAL A 299 15.03 8.06 7.56
CA VAL A 299 15.59 6.78 7.97
C VAL A 299 15.61 5.88 6.75
N GLU A 300 16.80 5.66 6.20
CA GLU A 300 16.97 4.65 5.16
C GLU A 300 17.13 3.27 5.82
N THR A 301 16.15 2.37 5.71
CA THR A 301 16.31 0.97 6.06
C THR A 301 17.19 0.31 4.99
N LEU A 302 18.28 -0.31 5.40
CA LEU A 302 19.21 -0.96 4.47
C LEU A 302 18.51 -2.12 3.75
N LYS A 303 18.70 -2.18 2.42
CA LYS A 303 18.28 -3.32 1.59
C LYS A 303 18.74 -4.64 2.21
N GLY A 304 17.79 -5.50 2.50
CA GLY A 304 18.02 -6.93 2.73
C GLY A 304 17.87 -7.35 4.17
N VAL A 305 16.65 -7.66 4.59
CA VAL A 305 16.41 -8.60 5.69
C VAL A 305 15.30 -9.56 5.28
N SER A 306 15.61 -10.37 4.27
CA SER A 306 15.08 -11.72 4.18
C SER A 306 15.97 -12.61 5.06
N ASN A 307 15.84 -12.51 6.38
CA ASN A 307 16.10 -13.54 7.40
C ASN A 307 16.15 -12.95 8.82
N ILE A 308 15.42 -13.62 9.70
CA ILE A 308 15.25 -13.53 11.16
C ILE A 308 16.52 -13.11 11.93
N MET A 309 16.34 -12.41 13.06
CA MET A 309 17.29 -12.26 14.19
C MET A 309 18.75 -12.59 13.85
N SER A 310 19.51 -11.61 13.39
CA SER A 310 20.97 -11.62 13.52
C SER A 310 21.49 -10.25 13.12
N ILE A 311 21.98 -9.52 14.11
CA ILE A 311 22.92 -8.42 13.93
C ILE A 311 24.10 -8.97 13.13
N ASP A 312 24.42 -8.36 11.99
CA ASP A 312 25.82 -8.12 11.66
C ASP A 312 26.02 -7.05 10.59
N ALA A 313 27.21 -6.47 10.65
CA ALA A 313 27.62 -5.17 10.16
C ALA A 313 27.68 -4.99 8.62
N TYR A 314 27.87 -3.71 8.23
CA TYR A 314 28.46 -3.20 6.97
C TYR A 314 27.53 -2.90 5.78
N LYS A 315 27.24 -1.61 5.53
CA LYS A 315 28.07 -0.74 4.67
C LYS A 315 27.57 0.72 4.65
N GLN A 316 28.41 1.61 5.16
CA GLN A 316 28.44 3.04 4.86
C GLN A 316 28.83 3.28 3.38
N ASN A 317 28.45 4.46 2.88
CA ASN A 317 28.80 5.07 1.58
C ASN A 317 27.74 4.94 0.48
N PHE A 318 26.73 5.83 0.50
CA PHE A 318 26.26 6.47 -0.73
C PHE A 318 25.50 7.82 -0.55
N LEU A 319 25.40 8.38 0.67
CA LEU A 319 24.62 9.60 0.93
C LEU A 319 25.45 10.90 1.06
N LEU A 320 26.75 10.87 0.71
CA LEU A 320 27.65 12.00 0.93
C LEU A 320 27.68 13.04 -0.21
N ASP A 321 27.10 12.77 -1.38
CA ASP A 321 27.19 13.69 -2.53
C ASP A 321 25.98 14.62 -2.70
N TYR A 322 24.84 14.28 -2.09
CA TYR A 322 23.64 15.13 -2.17
C TYR A 322 23.64 16.26 -1.11
N ILE A 323 24.27 16.02 0.05
CA ILE A 323 24.34 17.01 1.13
C ILE A 323 25.37 18.11 0.82
N ARG A 324 26.43 17.83 0.04
CA ARG A 324 27.41 18.84 -0.37
C ARG A 324 26.86 19.93 -1.29
N LYS A 325 25.72 19.71 -1.97
CA LYS A 325 25.08 20.70 -2.84
C LYS A 325 23.91 21.44 -2.18
N ALA A 326 23.43 20.99 -1.03
CA ALA A 326 22.30 21.59 -0.32
C ALA A 326 22.70 22.54 0.82
N THR A 327 24.00 22.65 1.12
CA THR A 327 24.56 23.57 2.12
C THR A 327 25.66 24.48 1.56
N ALA A 328 25.55 24.86 0.29
CA ALA A 328 26.27 25.99 -0.30
C ALA A 328 25.28 27.12 -0.60
#